data_AF-A0AAV2AQ90-F1
#
_entry.id   AF-A0AAV2AQ90-F1
#
_cell.length_a   1.000
_cell.length_b   1.000
_cell.length_c   1.000
_cell.angle_alpha   90.00
_cell.angle_beta   90.00
_cell.angle_gamma   90.00
#
_symmetry.space_group_name_H-M   'P 1'
#
loop_
_entity.id
_entity.type
_entity.pdbx_description
1 polymer ?
#
loop_
_entity_poly.entity_id
_entity_poly.type
_entity_poly.pdbx_seq_one_letter_code
_entity_poly.pdbx_strand_id
1 'polypeptide(L)'
;MSGCEEEEANREFERIFMRKHPDMIESCHVASDTVGPVYTAGLKGGIVLIAGTGSNSLLLNPDGTTARCGGWGHLLGDEASAMWISQKAVKTIFDDEDNFVKCPYDTSKVRELMLQHFKVMDKFGILEHCYANFNKTSFAGLCAKLAAAAKTEKDPLCCHLFYEAGKVLGQMVVALKPKVHKDLLELETGVPIICVGSVFKSWCLLEKGFTDAIEGHYEKCTLMTLTCSSAVGAAYLGAKATNFELPIDYKKNTSILFTYNSSK
;
A
#
# COMPACT_ATOMS: atom_id res chain seq x y z
N MET A 1 12.67 5.10 5.22
CA MET A 1 12.61 5.34 3.77
C MET A 1 12.30 4.02 3.08
N SER A 2 11.82 4.03 1.83
CA SER A 2 11.63 2.80 1.07
C SER A 2 12.99 2.11 0.83
N GLY A 3 13.07 0.79 1.01
CA GLY A 3 14.29 0.01 0.78
C GLY A 3 15.28 0.00 1.96
N CYS A 4 14.87 0.48 3.14
CA CYS A 4 15.71 0.52 4.34
C CYS A 4 15.49 -0.70 5.25
N GLU A 5 15.41 -1.90 4.68
CA GLU A 5 15.27 -3.15 5.46
C GLU A 5 16.61 -3.79 5.83
N GLU A 6 17.69 -3.40 5.16
CA GLU A 6 19.04 -3.90 5.43
C GLU A 6 19.77 -3.02 6.44
N GLU A 7 20.07 -3.59 7.61
CA GLU A 7 20.65 -2.83 8.72
C GLU A 7 22.05 -2.28 8.39
N GLU A 8 22.85 -3.02 7.63
CA GLU A 8 24.21 -2.59 7.26
C GLU A 8 24.18 -1.38 6.33
N ALA A 9 23.31 -1.39 5.31
CA ALA A 9 23.10 -0.26 4.42
C ALA A 9 22.56 0.97 5.17
N ASN A 10 21.65 0.77 6.12
CA ASN A 10 21.12 1.84 6.98
C ASN A 10 22.22 2.48 7.83
N ARG A 11 23.07 1.67 8.49
CA ARG A 11 24.19 2.16 9.30
C ARG A 11 25.23 2.90 8.45
N GLU A 12 25.48 2.44 7.22
CA GLU A 12 26.40 3.13 6.31
C GLU A 12 25.85 4.49 5.88
N PHE A 13 24.55 4.57 5.59
CA PHE A 13 23.89 5.85 5.32
C PHE A 13 24.02 6.81 6.49
N GLU A 14 23.75 6.36 7.72
CA GLU A 14 23.88 7.17 8.94
C GLU A 14 25.30 7.74 9.07
N ARG A 15 26.34 6.90 8.92
CA ARG A 15 27.75 7.34 8.96
C ARG A 15 28.06 8.39 7.91
N ILE A 16 27.68 8.15 6.66
CA ILE A 16 27.93 9.08 5.55
C ILE A 16 27.23 10.41 5.79
N PHE A 17 25.97 10.37 6.25
CA PHE A 17 25.17 11.56 6.53
C PHE A 17 25.81 12.40 7.64
N MET A 18 26.12 11.78 8.79
CA MET A 18 26.75 12.46 9.92
C MET A 18 28.11 13.06 9.54
N ARG A 19 28.91 12.36 8.71
CA ARG A 19 30.19 12.89 8.23
C ARG A 19 30.05 14.09 7.29
N LYS A 20 29.02 14.11 6.43
CA LYS A 20 28.80 15.20 5.48
C LYS A 20 28.12 16.43 6.12
N HIS A 21 27.37 16.22 7.19
CA HIS A 21 26.55 17.24 7.84
C HIS A 21 26.74 17.24 9.37
N PRO A 22 27.98 17.41 9.88
CA PRO A 22 28.30 17.21 11.30
C PRO A 22 27.58 18.18 12.24
N ASP A 23 27.23 19.38 11.76
CA ASP A 23 26.61 20.43 12.59
C ASP A 23 25.08 20.51 12.44
N MET A 24 24.46 19.61 11.66
CA MET A 24 23.02 19.67 11.37
C MET A 24 22.16 18.94 12.40
N ILE A 25 22.64 17.78 12.88
CA ILE A 25 21.92 16.90 13.81
C ILE A 25 22.92 16.23 14.77
N GLU A 26 22.51 15.96 16.00
CA GLU A 26 23.33 15.26 17.00
C GLU A 26 23.30 13.74 16.81
N SER A 27 22.21 13.21 16.26
CA SER A 27 22.00 11.77 16.06
C SER A 27 21.16 11.51 14.81
N CYS A 28 21.46 10.42 14.10
CA CYS A 28 20.70 9.94 12.95
C CYS A 28 20.21 8.52 13.19
N HIS A 29 18.97 8.22 12.80
CA HIS A 29 18.44 6.86 12.78
C HIS A 29 17.69 6.60 11.47
N VAL A 30 18.04 5.51 10.80
CA VAL A 30 17.45 5.10 9.52
C VAL A 30 16.62 3.84 9.71
N ALA A 31 15.34 3.92 9.36
CA ALA A 31 14.40 2.79 9.40
C ALA A 31 13.53 2.73 8.15
N SER A 32 12.95 1.57 7.87
CA SER A 32 12.03 1.38 6.75
C SER A 32 10.75 2.20 6.91
N ASP A 33 10.19 2.64 5.79
CA ASP A 33 8.94 3.40 5.72
C ASP A 33 7.71 2.61 6.20
N THR A 34 7.83 1.28 6.30
CA THR A 34 6.81 0.41 6.90
C THR A 34 6.81 0.45 8.42
N VAL A 35 7.88 0.91 9.05
CA VAL A 35 8.01 0.94 10.53
C VAL A 35 7.37 2.21 11.09
N GLY A 36 7.64 3.36 10.46
CA GLY A 36 7.12 4.68 10.89
C GLY A 36 5.61 4.73 11.14
N PRO A 37 4.75 4.11 10.30
CA PRO A 37 3.31 4.08 10.53
C PRO A 37 2.89 3.41 11.84
N VAL A 38 3.52 2.30 12.23
CA VAL A 38 3.19 1.60 13.50
C VAL A 38 3.47 2.50 14.70
N TYR A 39 4.63 3.16 14.70
CA TYR A 39 5.00 4.12 15.74
C TYR A 39 4.12 5.36 15.72
N THR A 40 3.74 5.85 14.54
CA THR A 40 2.80 6.98 14.42
C THR A 40 1.46 6.66 15.07
N ALA A 41 0.98 5.42 14.90
CA ALA A 41 -0.27 4.94 15.48
C ALA A 41 -0.19 4.61 16.98
N GLY A 42 1.00 4.54 17.57
CA GLY A 42 1.18 4.19 18.98
C GLY A 42 0.86 2.74 19.31
N LEU A 43 0.90 1.85 18.32
CA LEU A 43 0.60 0.45 18.51
C LEU A 43 1.85 -0.32 18.95
N LYS A 44 1.65 -1.35 19.77
CA LYS A 44 2.73 -2.28 20.16
C LYS A 44 3.06 -3.31 19.07
N GLY A 45 2.23 -3.38 18.04
CA GLY A 45 2.38 -4.30 16.91
C GLY A 45 1.14 -4.22 16.02
N GLY A 46 1.23 -4.78 14.83
CA GLY A 46 0.18 -4.74 13.82
C GLY A 46 0.71 -4.97 12.42
N ILE A 47 -0.19 -4.85 11.45
CA ILE A 47 0.16 -4.95 10.03
C ILE A 47 0.14 -3.54 9.44
N VAL A 48 1.15 -3.18 8.65
CA VAL A 48 1.16 -1.99 7.80
C VAL A 48 0.94 -2.44 6.37
N LEU A 49 -0.20 -2.05 5.81
CA LEU A 49 -0.62 -2.39 4.45
C LEU A 49 -0.52 -1.14 3.58
N ILE A 50 0.45 -1.15 2.68
CA ILE A 50 0.77 -0.05 1.78
C ILE A 50 0.17 -0.32 0.40
N ALA A 51 -0.58 0.66 -0.12
CA ALA A 51 -1.10 0.68 -1.48
C ALA A 51 -1.09 2.14 -2.02
N GLY A 52 0.03 2.50 -2.65
CA GLY A 52 0.24 3.77 -3.34
C GLY A 52 0.66 3.52 -4.79
N THR A 53 1.73 4.17 -5.26
CA THR A 53 2.35 3.83 -6.56
C THR A 53 2.86 2.39 -6.58
N GLY A 54 3.37 1.89 -5.45
CA GLY A 54 3.66 0.46 -5.21
C GLY A 54 2.84 -0.09 -4.06
N SER A 55 3.09 -1.34 -3.67
CA SER A 55 2.41 -1.99 -2.54
C SER A 55 3.36 -2.84 -1.70
N ASN A 56 3.00 -2.99 -0.43
CA ASN A 56 3.76 -3.77 0.55
C ASN A 56 2.85 -4.13 1.74
N SER A 57 3.08 -5.25 2.39
CA SER A 57 2.44 -5.61 3.66
C SER A 57 3.52 -6.05 4.65
N LEU A 58 3.67 -5.32 5.75
CA LEU A 58 4.63 -5.63 6.82
C LEU A 58 3.88 -5.93 8.12
N LEU A 59 4.20 -7.05 8.75
CA LEU A 59 3.87 -7.35 10.14
C LEU A 59 5.00 -6.88 11.07
N LEU A 60 4.65 -6.20 12.15
CA LEU A 60 5.48 -6.00 13.33
C LEU A 60 4.78 -6.62 14.54
N ASN A 61 5.40 -7.62 15.17
CA ASN A 61 4.89 -8.25 16.37
C ASN A 61 5.35 -7.50 17.64
N PRO A 62 4.65 -7.67 18.79
CA PRO A 62 5.05 -7.08 20.07
C PRO A 62 6.44 -7.49 20.58
N ASP A 63 6.92 -8.67 20.19
CA ASP A 63 8.27 -9.16 20.50
C ASP A 63 9.36 -8.58 19.58
N GLY A 64 8.99 -7.71 18.64
CA GLY A 64 9.89 -7.10 17.66
C GLY A 64 10.13 -7.94 16.41
N THR A 65 9.62 -9.18 16.33
CA THR A 65 9.74 -9.98 15.11
C THR A 65 8.91 -9.37 13.98
N THR A 66 9.40 -9.53 12.75
CA THR A 66 8.75 -8.97 11.55
C THR A 66 8.52 -10.00 10.47
N ALA A 67 7.55 -9.75 9.61
CA ALA A 67 7.32 -10.54 8.40
C ALA A 67 6.77 -9.65 7.28
N ARG A 68 7.02 -10.02 6.03
CA ARG A 68 6.60 -9.23 4.86
C ARG A 68 5.92 -10.10 3.80
N CYS A 69 4.94 -9.50 3.12
CA CYS A 69 4.36 -9.99 1.87
C CYS A 69 4.38 -8.86 0.84
N GLY A 70 4.98 -9.09 -0.34
CA GLY A 70 5.16 -8.07 -1.36
C GLY A 70 6.31 -7.10 -1.08
N GLY A 71 6.25 -5.89 -1.67
CA GLY A 71 7.30 -4.89 -1.58
C GLY A 71 8.45 -5.07 -2.58
N TRP A 72 8.25 -5.85 -3.65
CA TRP A 72 9.28 -6.19 -4.64
C TRP A 72 9.34 -5.26 -5.85
N GLY A 73 8.45 -4.26 -5.90
CA GLY A 73 8.36 -3.31 -7.00
C GLY A 73 7.69 -3.87 -8.26
N HIS A 74 7.28 -2.96 -9.13
CA HIS A 74 6.49 -3.22 -10.34
C HIS A 74 7.01 -4.25 -11.36
N LEU A 75 8.28 -4.67 -11.28
CA LEU A 75 8.79 -5.74 -12.14
C LEU A 75 8.50 -7.13 -11.57
N LEU A 76 8.39 -7.25 -10.25
CA LEU A 76 8.31 -8.53 -9.54
C LEU A 76 7.08 -8.63 -8.61
N GLY A 77 6.22 -7.61 -8.59
CA GLY A 77 5.07 -7.54 -7.70
C GLY A 77 4.37 -6.18 -7.80
N ASP A 78 4.27 -5.48 -6.66
CA ASP A 78 3.42 -4.28 -6.49
C ASP A 78 1.92 -4.59 -6.70
N GLU A 79 1.49 -5.82 -6.42
CA GLU A 79 0.10 -6.23 -6.60
C GLU A 79 -0.86 -5.36 -5.78
N ALA A 80 -2.01 -5.03 -6.37
CA ALA A 80 -3.00 -4.06 -5.84
C ALA A 80 -2.52 -2.60 -5.68
N SER A 81 -1.31 -2.26 -6.08
CA SER A 81 -0.88 -0.85 -6.17
C SER A 81 -1.58 -0.12 -7.32
N ALA A 82 -1.45 1.21 -7.34
CA ALA A 82 -1.88 2.03 -8.47
C ALA A 82 -1.15 1.65 -9.77
N MET A 83 0.12 1.23 -9.69
CA MET A 83 0.85 0.72 -10.84
C MET A 83 0.21 -0.57 -11.37
N TRP A 84 -0.08 -1.52 -10.49
CA TRP A 84 -0.68 -2.80 -10.86
C TRP A 84 -2.09 -2.65 -11.42
N ILE A 85 -2.94 -1.81 -10.81
CA ILE A 85 -4.30 -1.52 -11.32
C ILE A 85 -4.21 -0.93 -12.73
N SER A 86 -3.28 0.00 -12.95
CA SER A 86 -3.07 0.63 -14.27
C SER A 86 -2.53 -0.36 -15.30
N GLN A 87 -1.56 -1.20 -14.93
CA GLN A 87 -1.01 -2.24 -15.80
C GLN A 87 -2.07 -3.28 -16.18
N LYS A 88 -2.87 -3.73 -15.20
CA LYS A 88 -3.95 -4.69 -15.44
C LYS A 88 -4.99 -4.11 -16.39
N ALA A 89 -5.36 -2.85 -16.23
CA ALA A 89 -6.26 -2.15 -17.15
C ALA A 89 -5.69 -2.10 -18.59
N VAL A 90 -4.44 -1.66 -18.76
CA VAL A 90 -3.76 -1.60 -20.07
C VAL A 90 -3.68 -3.00 -20.70
N LYS A 91 -3.27 -4.00 -19.92
CA LYS A 91 -3.15 -5.39 -20.40
C LYS A 91 -4.51 -5.95 -20.84
N THR A 92 -5.58 -5.67 -20.11
CA THR A 92 -6.94 -6.07 -20.51
C THR A 92 -7.34 -5.48 -21.86
N ILE A 93 -7.01 -4.22 -22.15
CA ILE A 93 -7.28 -3.61 -23.47
C ILE A 93 -6.49 -4.32 -24.57
N PHE A 94 -5.19 -4.54 -24.36
CA PHE A 94 -4.34 -5.21 -25.35
C PHE A 94 -4.86 -6.61 -25.66
N ASP A 95 -5.16 -7.40 -24.62
CA ASP A 95 -5.61 -8.78 -24.78
C ASP A 95 -6.97 -8.88 -25.47
N ASP A 96 -7.89 -7.98 -25.15
CA ASP A 96 -9.22 -7.98 -25.73
C ASP A 96 -9.17 -7.60 -27.22
N GLU A 97 -8.40 -6.58 -27.58
CA GLU A 97 -8.20 -6.14 -28.97
C GLU A 97 -7.44 -7.18 -29.82
N ASP A 98 -6.47 -7.88 -29.24
CA ASP A 98 -5.72 -8.95 -29.92
C ASP A 98 -6.52 -10.26 -30.03
N ASN A 99 -7.73 -10.32 -29.44
CA ASN A 99 -8.52 -11.54 -29.27
C ASN A 99 -7.78 -12.65 -28.50
N PHE A 100 -6.79 -12.30 -27.67
CA PHE A 100 -6.02 -13.26 -26.90
C PHE A 100 -6.79 -13.72 -25.65
N VAL A 101 -7.24 -12.77 -24.85
CA VAL A 101 -8.14 -13.02 -23.70
C VAL A 101 -9.26 -11.99 -23.76
N LYS A 102 -10.49 -12.46 -24.00
CA LYS A 102 -11.66 -11.59 -24.08
C LYS A 102 -12.08 -11.06 -22.72
N CYS A 103 -12.31 -9.75 -22.68
CA CYS A 103 -12.84 -9.10 -21.50
C CYS A 103 -14.35 -9.39 -21.40
N PRO A 104 -14.87 -9.83 -20.23
CA PRO A 104 -16.30 -10.04 -20.04
C PRO A 104 -17.10 -8.72 -19.87
N TYR A 105 -16.41 -7.58 -19.80
CA TYR A 105 -16.99 -6.24 -19.64
C TYR A 105 -16.71 -5.39 -20.89
N ASP A 106 -17.53 -4.36 -21.12
CA ASP A 106 -17.21 -3.35 -22.13
C ASP A 106 -15.87 -2.67 -21.81
N THR A 107 -14.98 -2.61 -22.80
CA THR A 107 -13.63 -2.07 -22.68
C THR A 107 -13.53 -0.61 -23.12
N SER A 108 -14.60 -0.06 -23.72
CA SER A 108 -14.60 1.25 -24.36
C SER A 108 -14.16 2.39 -23.43
N LYS A 109 -14.68 2.42 -22.19
CA LYS A 109 -14.32 3.45 -21.20
C LYS A 109 -12.86 3.36 -20.76
N VAL A 110 -12.38 2.17 -20.42
CA VAL A 110 -10.98 1.97 -20.00
C VAL A 110 -10.02 2.31 -21.14
N ARG A 111 -10.36 1.92 -22.38
CA ARG A 111 -9.62 2.28 -23.59
C ARG A 111 -9.54 3.80 -23.78
N GLU A 112 -10.67 4.50 -23.67
CA GLU A 112 -10.73 5.96 -23.74
C GLU A 112 -9.80 6.61 -22.70
N LEU A 113 -9.92 6.21 -21.44
CA LEU A 113 -9.13 6.76 -20.34
C LEU A 113 -7.64 6.49 -20.51
N MET A 114 -7.27 5.30 -20.99
CA MET A 114 -5.90 4.92 -21.33
C MET A 114 -5.32 5.87 -22.39
N LEU A 115 -5.97 5.98 -23.55
CA LEU A 115 -5.50 6.83 -24.66
C LEU A 115 -5.38 8.30 -24.23
N GLN A 116 -6.37 8.83 -23.52
CA GLN A 116 -6.34 10.20 -23.00
C GLN A 116 -5.26 10.43 -21.93
N HIS A 117 -4.96 9.41 -21.11
CA HIS A 117 -3.94 9.51 -20.07
C HIS A 117 -2.54 9.59 -20.67
N PHE A 118 -2.23 8.69 -21.61
CA PHE A 118 -0.94 8.62 -22.26
C PHE A 118 -0.82 9.60 -23.45
N LYS A 119 -1.92 10.25 -23.85
CA LYS A 119 -1.98 11.20 -24.98
C LYS A 119 -1.54 10.56 -26.30
N VAL A 120 -2.04 9.35 -26.54
CA VAL A 120 -1.76 8.56 -27.75
C VAL A 120 -3.06 8.23 -28.48
N MET A 121 -2.97 7.94 -29.77
CA MET A 121 -4.13 7.69 -30.63
C MET A 121 -4.56 6.21 -30.64
N ASP A 122 -3.65 5.30 -30.34
CA ASP A 122 -3.86 3.85 -30.38
C ASP A 122 -2.97 3.12 -29.34
N LYS A 123 -3.12 1.80 -29.27
CA LYS A 123 -2.34 0.96 -28.35
C LYS A 123 -0.84 0.93 -28.67
N PHE A 124 -0.42 1.18 -29.91
CA PHE A 124 1.00 1.15 -30.26
C PHE A 124 1.75 2.33 -29.62
N GLY A 125 1.12 3.49 -29.51
CA GLY A 125 1.68 4.63 -28.79
C GLY A 125 1.95 4.35 -27.30
N ILE A 126 1.24 3.40 -26.69
CA ILE A 126 1.45 3.02 -25.28
C ILE A 126 2.85 2.40 -25.07
N LEU A 127 3.41 1.73 -26.09
CA LEU A 127 4.73 1.09 -25.99
C LEU A 127 5.84 2.08 -25.63
N GLU A 128 5.75 3.33 -26.09
CA GLU A 128 6.71 4.37 -25.73
C GLU A 128 6.73 4.63 -24.21
N HIS A 129 5.55 4.61 -23.57
CA HIS A 129 5.40 4.81 -22.13
C HIS A 129 5.72 3.57 -21.30
N CYS A 130 5.83 2.39 -21.93
CA CYS A 130 6.23 1.14 -21.27
C CYS A 130 7.74 0.92 -21.31
N TYR A 131 8.43 1.39 -22.35
CA TYR A 131 9.82 1.06 -22.60
C TYR A 131 10.74 2.29 -22.68
N ALA A 132 10.59 3.13 -23.70
CA ALA A 132 11.54 4.21 -23.99
C ALA A 132 11.47 5.36 -22.97
N ASN A 133 10.25 5.78 -22.63
CA ASN A 133 9.96 6.93 -21.77
C ASN A 133 9.20 6.49 -20.52
N PHE A 134 9.56 5.32 -19.97
CA PHE A 134 8.88 4.76 -18.81
C PHE A 134 9.02 5.68 -17.59
N ASN A 135 7.87 6.06 -17.03
CA ASN A 135 7.79 6.77 -15.76
C ASN A 135 6.73 6.10 -14.87
N LYS A 136 7.18 5.45 -13.79
CA LYS A 136 6.31 4.68 -12.88
C LYS A 136 5.17 5.51 -12.31
N THR A 137 5.46 6.74 -11.87
CA THR A 137 4.45 7.64 -11.28
C THR A 137 3.42 8.08 -12.28
N SER A 138 3.86 8.45 -13.50
CA SER A 138 2.96 8.81 -14.60
C SER A 138 2.06 7.62 -14.94
N PHE A 139 2.64 6.45 -15.17
CA PHE A 139 1.88 5.24 -15.55
C PHE A 139 0.85 4.85 -14.49
N ALA A 140 1.25 4.83 -13.21
CA ALA A 140 0.36 4.58 -12.09
C ALA A 140 -0.75 5.64 -11.95
N GLY A 141 -0.57 6.83 -12.53
CA GLY A 141 -1.54 7.92 -12.53
C GLY A 141 -2.84 7.57 -13.27
N LEU A 142 -2.84 6.59 -14.18
CA LEU A 142 -4.07 6.09 -14.82
C LEU A 142 -5.06 5.56 -13.77
N CYS A 143 -4.59 4.96 -12.68
CA CYS A 143 -5.40 4.46 -11.57
C CYS A 143 -6.39 5.49 -11.02
N ALA A 144 -6.00 6.78 -10.96
CA ALA A 144 -6.89 7.83 -10.46
C ALA A 144 -8.10 8.06 -11.39
N LYS A 145 -7.89 7.97 -12.71
CA LYS A 145 -8.97 8.07 -13.70
C LYS A 145 -9.90 6.85 -13.65
N LEU A 146 -9.34 5.66 -13.51
CA LEU A 146 -10.10 4.41 -13.35
C LEU A 146 -10.94 4.45 -12.06
N ALA A 147 -10.37 4.94 -10.96
CA ALA A 147 -11.10 5.13 -9.70
C ALA A 147 -12.29 6.10 -9.85
N ALA A 148 -12.10 7.19 -10.60
CA ALA A 148 -13.15 8.16 -10.86
C ALA A 148 -14.31 7.50 -11.64
N ALA A 149 -14.01 6.83 -12.76
CA ALA A 149 -15.01 6.13 -13.57
C ALA A 149 -15.77 5.05 -12.79
N ALA A 150 -15.08 4.24 -11.97
CA ALA A 150 -15.73 3.28 -11.07
C ALA A 150 -16.65 3.97 -10.03
N LYS A 151 -16.26 5.13 -9.50
CA LYS A 151 -17.06 5.83 -8.48
C LYS A 151 -18.28 6.52 -9.08
N THR A 152 -18.10 7.28 -10.16
CA THR A 152 -19.10 8.19 -10.73
C THR A 152 -20.00 7.52 -11.76
N GLU A 153 -19.41 6.75 -12.66
CA GLU A 153 -20.12 6.11 -13.78
C GLU A 153 -20.47 4.65 -13.48
N LYS A 154 -19.92 4.07 -12.40
CA LYS A 154 -20.07 2.64 -12.06
C LYS A 154 -19.61 1.73 -13.19
N ASP A 155 -18.58 2.15 -13.93
CA ASP A 155 -18.02 1.37 -15.02
C ASP A 155 -17.65 -0.05 -14.54
N PRO A 156 -18.23 -1.13 -15.14
CA PRO A 156 -18.07 -2.49 -14.63
C PRO A 156 -16.62 -2.98 -14.62
N LEU A 157 -15.84 -2.66 -15.67
CA LEU A 157 -14.44 -3.08 -15.75
C LEU A 157 -13.60 -2.36 -14.68
N CYS A 158 -13.77 -1.05 -14.51
CA CYS A 158 -13.10 -0.31 -13.45
C CYS A 158 -13.50 -0.84 -12.06
N CYS A 159 -14.78 -1.11 -11.81
CA CYS A 159 -15.21 -1.71 -10.55
C CYS A 159 -14.55 -3.08 -10.31
N HIS A 160 -14.47 -3.91 -11.34
CA HIS A 160 -13.82 -5.22 -11.27
C HIS A 160 -12.32 -5.11 -10.96
N LEU A 161 -11.60 -4.17 -11.59
CA LEU A 161 -10.18 -3.94 -11.32
C LEU A 161 -9.92 -3.57 -9.86
N PHE A 162 -10.77 -2.74 -9.25
CA PHE A 162 -10.65 -2.39 -7.84
C PHE A 162 -11.11 -3.51 -6.89
N TYR A 163 -12.13 -4.29 -7.26
CA TYR A 163 -12.48 -5.51 -6.52
C TYR A 163 -11.28 -6.47 -6.45
N GLU A 164 -10.63 -6.73 -7.58
CA GLU A 164 -9.44 -7.58 -7.66
C GLU A 164 -8.28 -7.03 -6.83
N ALA A 165 -8.05 -5.71 -6.85
CA ALA A 165 -7.06 -5.07 -6.01
C ALA A 165 -7.38 -5.24 -4.51
N GLY A 166 -8.65 -5.06 -4.11
CA GLY A 166 -9.09 -5.33 -2.75
C GLY A 166 -8.82 -6.77 -2.32
N LYS A 167 -9.14 -7.73 -3.18
CA LYS A 167 -8.90 -9.16 -2.95
C LYS A 167 -7.43 -9.47 -2.72
N VAL A 168 -6.55 -8.95 -3.57
CA VAL A 168 -5.11 -9.11 -3.42
C VAL A 168 -4.61 -8.47 -2.12
N LEU A 169 -5.08 -7.27 -1.75
CA LEU A 169 -4.73 -6.64 -0.46
C LEU A 169 -5.10 -7.53 0.73
N GLY A 170 -6.29 -8.14 0.70
CA GLY A 170 -6.70 -9.09 1.73
C GLY A 170 -5.84 -10.35 1.74
N GLN A 171 -5.48 -10.88 0.57
CA GLN A 171 -4.57 -12.03 0.45
C GLN A 171 -3.18 -11.73 1.02
N MET A 172 -2.65 -10.51 0.83
CA MET A 172 -1.37 -10.09 1.43
C MET A 172 -1.44 -10.08 2.96
N VAL A 173 -2.58 -9.71 3.54
CA VAL A 173 -2.81 -9.78 5.00
C VAL A 173 -2.90 -11.25 5.45
N VAL A 174 -3.67 -12.08 4.76
CA VAL A 174 -3.80 -13.52 5.06
C VAL A 174 -2.46 -14.25 4.98
N ALA A 175 -1.60 -13.89 4.01
CA ALA A 175 -0.27 -14.47 3.88
C ALA A 175 0.62 -14.24 5.11
N LEU A 176 0.39 -13.16 5.86
CA LEU A 176 1.12 -12.86 7.09
C LEU A 176 0.56 -13.60 8.31
N LYS A 177 -0.70 -14.05 8.28
CA LYS A 177 -1.41 -14.68 9.42
C LYS A 177 -0.59 -15.72 10.16
N PRO A 178 0.12 -16.68 9.50
CA PRO A 178 0.88 -17.71 10.23
C PRO A 178 2.01 -17.17 11.11
N LYS A 179 2.44 -15.92 10.90
CA LYS A 179 3.51 -15.25 11.64
C LYS A 179 2.99 -14.21 12.65
N VAL A 180 1.69 -13.96 12.70
CA VAL A 180 1.07 -12.99 13.62
C VAL A 180 1.13 -13.54 15.04
N HIS A 181 1.71 -12.74 15.95
CA HIS A 181 1.77 -13.08 17.36
C HIS A 181 0.37 -13.18 17.97
N LYS A 182 0.17 -14.15 18.88
CA LYS A 182 -1.11 -14.46 19.52
C LYS A 182 -1.76 -13.22 20.17
N ASP A 183 -0.98 -12.41 20.87
CA ASP A 183 -1.44 -11.16 21.49
C ASP A 183 -2.15 -10.20 20.53
N LEU A 184 -1.78 -10.17 19.25
CA LEU A 184 -2.46 -9.33 18.25
C LEU A 184 -3.80 -9.92 17.81
N LEU A 185 -3.91 -11.26 17.78
CA LEU A 185 -5.13 -11.97 17.41
C LEU A 185 -6.21 -11.89 18.52
N GLU A 186 -5.78 -11.78 19.78
CA GLU A 186 -6.67 -11.73 20.95
C GLU A 186 -7.12 -10.30 21.33
N LEU A 187 -6.70 -9.27 20.59
CA LEU A 187 -7.14 -7.90 20.83
C LEU A 187 -8.65 -7.77 20.66
N GLU A 188 -9.32 -7.10 21.60
CA GLU A 188 -10.77 -6.83 21.51
C GLU A 188 -11.14 -6.04 20.24
N THR A 189 -10.23 -5.21 19.74
CA THR A 189 -10.40 -4.46 18.48
C THR A 189 -10.14 -5.31 17.24
N GLY A 190 -9.66 -6.55 17.40
CA GLY A 190 -9.08 -7.36 16.34
C GLY A 190 -7.68 -6.87 15.94
N VAL A 191 -7.05 -7.63 15.03
CA VAL A 191 -5.72 -7.30 14.52
C VAL A 191 -5.72 -5.91 13.90
N PRO A 192 -4.87 -4.98 14.36
CA PRO A 192 -4.80 -3.65 13.79
C PRO A 192 -4.03 -3.67 12.47
N ILE A 193 -4.61 -3.05 11.44
CA ILE A 193 -4.03 -2.93 10.10
C ILE A 193 -3.97 -1.45 9.73
N ILE A 194 -2.77 -0.90 9.63
CA ILE A 194 -2.55 0.49 9.21
C ILE A 194 -2.47 0.56 7.70
N CYS A 195 -3.47 1.16 7.08
CA CYS A 195 -3.58 1.40 5.66
C CYS A 195 -2.85 2.71 5.28
N VAL A 196 -1.84 2.59 4.41
CA VAL A 196 -1.05 3.73 3.93
C VAL A 196 -1.07 3.77 2.40
N GLY A 197 -1.22 4.97 1.83
CA GLY A 197 -1.14 5.20 0.39
C GLY A 197 -2.45 5.58 -0.27
N SER A 198 -2.35 6.16 -1.47
CA SER A 198 -3.45 6.84 -2.14
C SER A 198 -4.55 5.90 -2.65
N VAL A 199 -4.29 4.61 -2.83
CA VAL A 199 -5.28 3.64 -3.32
C VAL A 199 -6.41 3.46 -2.30
N PHE A 200 -6.12 3.56 -1.00
CA PHE A 200 -7.13 3.50 0.07
C PHE A 200 -8.14 4.65 0.07
N LYS A 201 -7.89 5.75 -0.67
CA LYS A 201 -8.93 6.77 -0.94
C LYS A 201 -10.10 6.22 -1.75
N SER A 202 -9.95 5.02 -2.31
CA SER A 202 -10.98 4.26 -3.01
C SER A 202 -11.43 3.03 -2.22
N TRP A 203 -11.34 3.07 -0.88
CA TRP A 203 -11.76 1.96 -0.02
C TRP A 203 -13.12 1.37 -0.38
N CYS A 204 -14.12 2.20 -0.67
CA CYS A 204 -15.46 1.73 -1.08
C CYS A 204 -15.48 0.83 -2.32
N LEU A 205 -14.45 0.88 -3.18
CA LEU A 205 -14.29 -0.01 -4.33
C LEU A 205 -13.49 -1.28 -4.00
N LEU A 206 -12.66 -1.22 -2.94
CA LEU A 206 -11.77 -2.31 -2.50
C LEU A 206 -12.45 -3.22 -1.48
N GLU A 207 -13.37 -2.67 -0.68
CA GLU A 207 -13.92 -3.27 0.54
C GLU A 207 -14.44 -4.69 0.32
N LYS A 208 -15.27 -4.90 -0.72
CA LYS A 208 -15.84 -6.21 -1.00
C LYS A 208 -14.76 -7.24 -1.32
N GLY A 209 -13.81 -6.90 -2.19
CA GLY A 209 -12.71 -7.80 -2.53
C GLY A 209 -11.84 -8.12 -1.32
N PHE A 210 -11.51 -7.10 -0.52
CA PHE A 210 -10.72 -7.28 0.71
C PHE A 210 -11.44 -8.20 1.69
N THR A 211 -12.72 -7.95 1.94
CA THR A 211 -13.55 -8.74 2.86
C THR A 211 -13.63 -10.21 2.41
N ASP A 212 -13.86 -10.45 1.11
CA ASP A 212 -13.91 -11.81 0.54
C ASP A 212 -12.59 -12.58 0.72
N ALA A 213 -11.46 -11.87 0.70
CA ALA A 213 -10.15 -12.50 0.87
C ALA A 213 -9.81 -12.81 2.33
N ILE A 214 -10.32 -12.05 3.29
CA ILE A 214 -10.03 -12.27 4.72
C ILE A 214 -11.07 -13.14 5.44
N GLU A 215 -12.23 -13.35 4.82
CA GLU A 215 -13.30 -14.20 5.34
C GLU A 215 -12.78 -15.62 5.62
N GLY A 216 -13.13 -16.16 6.79
CA GLY A 216 -12.63 -17.46 7.26
C GLY A 216 -11.15 -17.45 7.71
N HIS A 217 -10.40 -16.36 7.49
CA HIS A 217 -9.02 -16.22 7.92
C HIS A 217 -8.86 -15.36 9.16
N TYR A 218 -9.66 -14.31 9.36
CA TYR A 218 -9.61 -13.51 10.60
C TYR A 218 -10.98 -13.49 11.26
N GLU A 219 -11.05 -13.61 12.58
CA GLU A 219 -12.31 -13.40 13.31
C GLU A 219 -12.64 -11.92 13.40
N LYS A 220 -11.61 -11.08 13.61
CA LYS A 220 -11.74 -9.63 13.74
C LYS A 220 -10.46 -8.93 13.29
N CYS A 221 -10.60 -7.86 12.52
CA CYS A 221 -9.53 -6.92 12.24
C CYS A 221 -10.06 -5.49 12.11
N THR A 222 -9.19 -4.51 12.42
CA THR A 222 -9.54 -3.09 12.31
C THR A 222 -8.52 -2.41 11.41
N LEU A 223 -9.02 -1.87 10.29
CA LEU A 223 -8.25 -1.07 9.36
C LEU A 223 -8.28 0.39 9.79
N MET A 224 -7.11 1.03 9.79
CA MET A 224 -6.91 2.40 10.26
C MET A 224 -6.08 3.17 9.25
N THR A 225 -6.38 4.46 9.06
CA THR A 225 -5.51 5.36 8.30
C THR A 225 -4.82 6.34 9.24
N LEU A 226 -3.62 6.78 8.86
CA LEU A 226 -2.96 7.87 9.57
C LEU A 226 -3.62 9.22 9.21
N THR A 227 -3.84 10.06 10.21
CA THR A 227 -4.34 11.44 10.07
C THR A 227 -3.20 12.47 10.04
N CYS A 228 -1.98 12.04 10.34
CA CYS A 228 -0.76 12.82 10.28
C CYS A 228 0.31 12.09 9.45
N SER A 229 1.41 12.79 9.16
CA SER A 229 2.52 12.19 8.40
C SER A 229 3.20 11.08 9.19
N SER A 230 3.60 10.00 8.51
CA SER A 230 4.44 8.94 9.12
C SER A 230 5.80 9.46 9.61
N ALA A 231 6.21 10.66 9.17
CA ALA A 231 7.38 11.36 9.71
C ALA A 231 7.23 11.67 11.22
N VAL A 232 6.00 11.78 11.73
CA VAL A 232 5.73 11.94 13.15
C VAL A 232 6.20 10.70 13.93
N GLY A 233 5.89 9.49 13.46
CA GLY A 233 6.42 8.26 14.04
C GLY A 233 7.94 8.13 13.92
N ALA A 234 8.54 8.66 12.84
CA ALA A 234 9.99 8.73 12.72
C ALA A 234 10.62 9.68 13.76
N ALA A 235 9.99 10.82 14.05
CA ALA A 235 10.41 11.70 15.13
C ALA A 235 10.30 11.02 16.50
N TYR A 236 9.26 10.21 16.73
CA TYR A 236 9.09 9.44 17.97
C TYR A 236 10.20 8.40 18.14
N LEU A 237 10.56 7.71 17.05
CA LEU A 237 11.68 6.77 17.02
C LEU A 237 13.01 7.47 17.30
N GLY A 238 13.25 8.62 16.67
CA GLY A 238 14.46 9.43 16.90
C GLY A 238 14.58 9.89 18.36
N ALA A 239 13.51 10.43 18.93
CA ALA A 239 13.47 10.85 20.34
C ALA A 239 13.73 9.68 21.29
N LYS A 240 13.15 8.50 21.02
CA LYS A 240 13.40 7.29 21.80
C LYS A 240 14.86 6.85 21.71
N ALA A 241 15.50 6.97 20.54
CA ALA A 241 16.91 6.62 20.35
C ALA A 241 17.86 7.53 21.16
N THR A 242 17.44 8.76 21.46
CA THR A 242 18.21 9.72 22.26
C THR A 242 17.77 9.78 23.73
N ASN A 243 16.93 8.85 24.20
CA ASN A 243 16.30 8.90 25.54
C ASN A 243 15.57 10.23 25.83
N PHE A 244 15.06 10.90 24.80
CA PHE A 244 14.28 12.11 24.94
C PHE A 244 12.80 11.78 25.02
N GLU A 245 12.12 12.20 26.10
CA GLU A 245 10.68 12.03 26.24
C GLU A 245 9.92 13.11 25.45
N LEU A 246 9.38 12.70 24.31
CA LEU A 246 8.47 13.55 23.54
C LEU A 246 7.02 13.34 24.04
N PRO A 247 6.25 14.40 24.34
CA PRO A 247 4.83 14.26 24.66
C PRO A 247 4.04 13.87 23.40
N ILE A 248 3.39 12.70 23.44
CA ILE A 248 2.70 12.12 22.29
C ILE A 248 1.21 11.90 22.58
N ASP A 249 0.35 12.40 21.68
CA ASP A 249 -1.09 12.14 21.69
C ASP A 249 -1.46 11.22 20.50
N TYR A 250 -1.35 9.91 20.71
CA TYR A 250 -1.66 8.92 19.66
C TYR A 250 -3.12 8.93 19.21
N LYS A 251 -4.06 9.41 20.05
CA LYS A 251 -5.49 9.40 19.73
C LYS A 251 -5.81 10.24 18.49
N LYS A 252 -4.99 11.25 18.21
CA LYS A 252 -5.17 12.15 17.06
C LYS A 252 -4.45 11.68 15.80
N ASN A 253 -3.64 10.62 15.88
CA ASN A 253 -2.77 10.19 14.78
C ASN A 253 -3.42 9.15 13.84
N THR A 254 -4.57 8.60 14.23
CA THR A 254 -5.26 7.57 13.44
C THR A 254 -6.75 7.80 13.37
N SER A 255 -7.37 7.26 12.32
CA SER A 255 -8.82 7.15 12.17
C SER A 255 -9.18 5.75 11.71
N ILE A 256 -10.26 5.17 12.23
CA ILE A 256 -10.76 3.88 11.78
C ILE A 256 -11.32 4.04 10.36
N LEU A 257 -10.81 3.23 9.43
CA LEU A 257 -11.30 3.14 8.05
C LEU A 257 -12.43 2.10 7.95
N PHE A 258 -12.23 0.94 8.59
CA PHE A 258 -13.14 -0.20 8.51
C PHE A 258 -12.89 -1.17 9.66
N THR A 259 -13.93 -1.82 10.17
CA THR A 259 -13.82 -2.90 11.14
C THR A 259 -14.53 -4.13 10.60
N TYR A 260 -13.78 -5.21 10.43
CA TYR A 260 -14.33 -6.51 10.09
C TYR A 260 -14.61 -7.31 11.36
N ASN A 261 -15.81 -7.89 11.44
CA ASN A 261 -16.13 -8.94 12.40
C ASN A 261 -16.72 -10.10 11.60
N SER A 262 -16.19 -11.31 11.77
CA SER A 262 -16.82 -12.51 11.24
C SER A 262 -18.23 -12.62 11.78
N SER A 263 -19.21 -12.77 10.90
CA SER A 263 -20.53 -13.24 11.29
C SER A 263 -20.32 -14.60 11.96
N LYS A 264 -20.76 -14.73 13.22
CA LYS A 264 -20.83 -16.04 13.89
C LYS A 264 -21.91 -16.91 13.28
#